data_AF-B0L8W3-F1
#
_entry.id   AF-B0L8W3-F1
#
_cell.length_a   1.000
_cell.length_b   1.000
_cell.length_c   1.000
_cell.angle_alpha   90.00
_cell.angle_beta   90.00
_cell.angle_gamma   90.00
#
_symmetry.space_group_name_H-M   'P 1'
#
loop_
_entity.id
_entity.type
_entity.pdbx_description
1 polymer ?
#
loop_
_entity_poly.entity_id
_entity_poly.type
_entity_poly.pdbx_seq_one_letter_code
_entity_poly.pdbx_strand_id
1 'polypeptide(L)'
;IIKPFKLDEVKDALNEIGIQGITVSEVKGFGRQKGHTELYRGAEYVVDFLPKVKMEIIVSDALMPRVIETIENTAKTGRIGDGKIFVTEVLEVVRIRTGER
;
A
#
# COMPACT_ATOMS: atom_id res chain seq x y z
N ILE A 1 2.59 -0.90 0.82
CA ILE A 1 2.48 0.48 1.38
C ILE A 1 2.86 1.46 0.28
N ILE A 2 1.99 2.42 -0.03
CA ILE A 2 2.14 3.35 -1.16
C ILE A 2 1.83 4.81 -0.76
N LYS A 3 2.09 5.75 -1.67
CA LYS A 3 1.61 7.14 -1.55
C LYS A 3 0.07 7.20 -1.68
N PRO A 4 -0.63 8.01 -0.88
CA PRO A 4 -2.11 8.02 -0.88
C PRO A 4 -2.74 8.29 -2.25
N PHE A 5 -2.22 9.24 -3.02
CA PHE A 5 -2.77 9.58 -4.34
C PHE A 5 -2.63 8.49 -5.41
N LYS A 6 -1.83 7.45 -5.15
CA LYS A 6 -1.68 6.30 -6.06
C LYS A 6 -2.73 5.21 -5.82
N LEU A 7 -3.55 5.32 -4.78
CA LEU A 7 -4.49 4.26 -4.38
C LEU A 7 -5.47 3.90 -5.50
N ASP A 8 -6.12 4.88 -6.12
CA ASP A 8 -7.12 4.59 -7.15
C ASP A 8 -6.50 3.95 -8.39
N GLU A 9 -5.36 4.46 -8.85
CA GLU A 9 -4.63 3.90 -9.99
C GLU A 9 -4.20 2.44 -9.73
N VAL A 10 -3.68 2.15 -8.53
CA VAL A 10 -3.28 0.78 -8.15
C VAL A 10 -4.50 -0.13 -8.03
N LYS A 11 -5.61 0.35 -7.46
CA LYS A 11 -6.86 -0.40 -7.34
C LYS A 11 -7.40 -0.77 -8.72
N ASP A 12 -7.40 0.16 -9.67
CA ASP A 12 -7.91 -0.07 -11.03
C ASP A 12 -7.02 -1.08 -11.78
N ALA A 13 -5.70 -0.92 -11.71
CA ALA A 13 -4.75 -1.86 -12.31
C ALA A 13 -4.84 -3.28 -11.73
N LEU A 14 -5.09 -3.40 -10.42
CA LEU A 14 -5.34 -4.69 -9.78
C LEU A 14 -6.65 -5.34 -10.27
N ASN A 15 -7.68 -4.55 -10.50
CA ASN A 15 -8.96 -5.03 -11.00
C ASN A 15 -8.84 -5.57 -12.45
N GLU A 16 -8.04 -4.91 -13.30
CA GLU A 16 -7.75 -5.37 -14.68
C GLU A 16 -7.08 -6.76 -14.73
N ILE A 17 -6.35 -7.14 -13.68
CA ILE A 17 -5.72 -8.46 -13.57
C ILE A 17 -6.55 -9.47 -12.76
N GLY A 18 -7.78 -9.12 -12.38
CA GLY A 18 -8.74 -10.00 -11.70
C GLY A 18 -8.68 -9.98 -10.18
N ILE A 19 -7.96 -9.04 -9.55
CA ILE A 19 -7.93 -8.89 -8.10
C ILE A 19 -9.02 -7.93 -7.64
N GLN A 20 -10.10 -8.50 -7.08
CA GLN A 20 -11.31 -7.75 -6.72
C GLN A 20 -11.43 -7.47 -5.22
N GLY A 21 -10.59 -8.09 -4.38
CA GLY A 21 -10.62 -7.96 -2.93
C GLY A 21 -9.32 -7.37 -2.39
N ILE A 22 -9.41 -6.18 -1.80
CA ILE A 22 -8.30 -5.53 -1.09
C ILE A 22 -8.80 -4.99 0.25
N THR A 23 -7.95 -5.00 1.27
CA THR A 23 -8.17 -4.25 2.51
C THR A 23 -7.22 -3.07 2.54
N VAL A 24 -7.73 -1.90 2.95
CA VAL A 24 -6.97 -0.65 2.94
C VAL A 24 -7.01 -0.03 4.33
N SER A 25 -5.86 0.45 4.81
CA SER A 25 -5.75 1.24 6.03
C SER A 25 -4.85 2.45 5.82
N GLU A 26 -5.20 3.56 6.46
CA GLU A 26 -4.37 4.75 6.52
C GLU A 26 -3.27 4.56 7.58
N VAL A 27 -2.03 4.85 7.21
CA VAL A 27 -0.87 4.69 8.09
C VAL A 27 0.05 5.89 7.99
N LYS A 28 0.91 6.05 9.00
CA LYS A 28 1.94 7.07 9.07
C LYS A 28 3.31 6.40 8.88
N GLY A 29 4.10 6.88 7.92
CA GLY A 29 5.42 6.35 7.61
C GLY A 29 6.54 7.31 7.97
N PHE A 30 7.61 6.79 8.57
CA PHE A 30 8.86 7.50 8.84
C PHE A 30 10.00 6.87 8.03
N GLY A 31 10.97 7.66 7.54
CA GLY A 31 12.11 7.12 6.81
C GLY A 31 12.96 8.16 6.10
N ARG A 32 13.60 7.77 4.98
CA ARG A 32 14.49 8.65 4.19
C ARG A 32 13.79 9.88 3.63
N GLN A 33 12.47 9.82 3.46
CA GLN A 33 11.65 10.99 3.21
C GLN A 33 11.55 11.75 4.53
N LYS A 34 12.56 12.58 4.83
CA LYS A 34 12.53 13.47 5.99
C LYS A 34 11.29 14.35 5.86
N GLY A 35 10.48 14.43 6.91
CA GLY A 35 9.39 15.38 6.88
C GLY A 35 9.90 16.81 7.00
N HIS A 36 9.08 17.74 6.56
CA HIS A 36 9.40 19.17 6.59
C HIS A 36 9.02 19.72 7.97
N THR A 37 9.82 20.65 8.51
CA THR A 37 9.41 21.44 9.66
C THR A 37 8.30 22.39 9.20
N GLU A 38 7.08 22.21 9.69
CA GLU A 38 5.99 23.15 9.45
C GLU A 38 5.84 24.06 10.68
N LEU A 39 5.77 25.38 10.44
CA LEU A 39 5.42 26.37 11.45
C LEU A 39 3.91 26.33 11.66
N TYR A 40 3.46 25.75 12.78
CA TYR A 40 2.04 25.77 13.17
C TYR A 40 1.86 26.70 14.37
N ARG A 41 1.14 27.82 14.17
CA ARG A 41 0.86 28.84 15.20
C ARG A 41 2.10 29.33 15.97
N GLY A 42 3.24 29.51 15.27
CA GLY A 42 4.46 30.05 15.87
C GLY A 42 5.28 29.05 16.69
N ALA A 43 4.89 27.76 16.72
CA ALA A 43 5.72 26.68 17.21
C ALA A 43 6.23 25.84 16.03
N GLU A 44 7.52 25.50 16.04
CA GLU A 44 8.11 24.56 15.08
C GLU A 44 7.61 23.15 15.40
N TYR A 45 6.84 22.54 14.50
CA TYR A 45 6.53 21.12 14.55
C TYR A 45 7.38 20.40 13.51
N VAL A 46 8.25 19.51 13.98
CA VAL A 46 8.91 18.53 13.10
C VAL A 46 7.84 17.51 12.72
N VAL A 47 7.40 17.52 11.46
CA VAL A 47 6.49 16.50 10.95
C VAL A 47 7.32 15.23 10.73
N ASP A 48 7.50 14.39 11.73
CA ASP A 48 8.32 13.17 11.55
C ASP A 48 7.64 12.18 10.59
N PHE A 49 6.32 12.10 10.61
CA PHE A 49 5.58 11.07 9.88
C PHE A 49 4.81 11.63 8.69
N LEU A 50 4.90 10.93 7.56
CA LEU A 50 4.15 11.25 6.35
C LEU A 50 3.01 10.26 6.14
N PRO A 51 1.83 10.72 5.69
CA PRO A 51 0.69 9.85 5.42
C PRO A 51 1.02 8.89 4.27
N LYS A 52 0.62 7.63 4.45
CA LYS A 52 0.73 6.54 3.48
C LYS A 52 -0.53 5.69 3.53
N VAL A 53 -0.70 4.87 2.50
CA VAL A 53 -1.76 3.86 2.46
C VAL A 53 -1.13 2.47 2.56
N LYS A 54 -1.61 1.65 3.49
CA LYS A 54 -1.30 0.22 3.56
C LYS A 54 -2.42 -0.55 2.87
N MET A 55 -2.03 -1.35 1.87
CA MET A 55 -2.91 -2.27 1.17
C MET A 55 -2.52 -3.69 1.60
N GLU A 56 -3.52 -4.48 1.98
CA GLU A 56 -3.41 -5.89 2.34
C GLU A 56 -4.23 -6.69 1.34
N ILE A 57 -3.55 -7.60 0.63
CA ILE A 57 -4.09 -8.33 -0.51
C ILE A 57 -3.66 -9.78 -0.35
N ILE A 58 -4.62 -10.70 -0.39
CA ILE A 58 -4.38 -12.13 -0.30
C ILE A 58 -4.57 -12.72 -1.69
N VAL A 59 -3.54 -13.38 -2.20
CA VAL A 59 -3.52 -13.93 -3.56
C VAL A 59 -2.87 -15.31 -3.55
N SER A 60 -3.17 -16.13 -4.55
CA SER A 60 -2.48 -17.40 -4.74
C SER A 60 -1.04 -17.19 -5.23
N ASP A 61 -0.18 -18.17 -4.96
CA ASP A 61 1.24 -18.14 -5.38
C ASP A 61 1.40 -17.94 -6.88
N ALA A 62 0.48 -18.49 -7.67
CA ALA A 62 0.48 -18.35 -9.13
C ALA A 62 0.26 -16.89 -9.59
N LEU A 63 -0.50 -16.09 -8.82
CA LEU A 63 -0.80 -14.69 -9.14
C LEU A 63 0.19 -13.72 -8.48
N MET A 64 0.86 -14.12 -7.41
CA MET A 64 1.75 -13.27 -6.62
C MET A 64 2.76 -12.48 -7.48
N PRO A 65 3.52 -13.07 -8.43
CA PRO A 65 4.49 -12.31 -9.22
C PRO A 65 3.84 -11.19 -10.03
N ARG A 66 2.71 -11.49 -10.68
CA ARG A 66 1.96 -10.53 -11.49
C ARG A 66 1.41 -9.38 -10.62
N VAL A 67 0.92 -9.69 -9.42
CA VAL A 67 0.38 -8.70 -8.49
C VAL A 67 1.49 -7.75 -8.00
N ILE A 68 2.66 -8.29 -7.66
CA ILE A 68 3.82 -7.47 -7.26
C ILE A 68 4.22 -6.53 -8.40
N GLU A 69 4.38 -7.05 -9.61
CA GLU A 69 4.76 -6.26 -10.79
C GLU A 69 3.73 -5.15 -11.09
N THR A 70 2.43 -5.47 -11.06
CA THR A 70 1.37 -4.48 -11.25
C THR A 70 1.43 -3.38 -10.20
N ILE A 71 1.55 -3.72 -8.91
CA ILE A 71 1.62 -2.70 -7.84
C ILE A 71 2.89 -1.86 -7.98
N GLU A 72 4.04 -2.48 -8.27
CA GLU A 72 5.30 -1.77 -8.43
C GLU A 72 5.20 -0.76 -9.57
N ASN A 73 4.79 -1.19 -10.77
CA ASN A 73 4.72 -0.33 -11.95
C ASN A 73 3.73 0.83 -11.76
N THR A 74 2.56 0.55 -11.17
CA THR A 74 1.51 1.55 -11.01
C THR A 74 1.79 2.53 -9.86
N ALA A 75 2.34 2.06 -8.73
CA ALA A 75 2.62 2.91 -7.58
C ALA A 75 3.90 3.75 -7.74
N LYS A 76 4.81 3.36 -8.63
CA LYS A 76 6.10 4.02 -8.84
C LYS A 76 5.93 5.41 -9.45
N THR A 77 6.53 6.40 -8.79
CA THR A 77 6.69 7.76 -9.32
C THR A 77 8.16 8.09 -9.58
N GLY A 78 9.08 7.20 -9.21
CA GLY A 78 10.52 7.41 -9.31
C GLY A 78 11.07 8.43 -8.30
N ARG A 79 10.26 8.82 -7.30
CA ARG A 79 10.65 9.80 -6.28
C ARG A 79 10.78 9.10 -4.93
N ILE A 80 11.59 9.68 -4.03
CA ILE A 80 11.72 9.17 -2.67
C ILE A 80 10.32 9.05 -2.02
N GLY A 81 10.10 7.92 -1.34
CA GLY A 81 8.88 7.69 -0.57
C GLY A 81 7.73 7.02 -1.32
N ASP A 82 7.98 6.40 -2.49
CA ASP A 82 6.98 5.59 -3.22
C ASP A 82 6.44 4.43 -2.37
N GLY A 83 7.27 3.88 -1.49
CA GLY A 83 6.85 2.92 -0.47
C GLY A 83 7.59 1.61 -0.56
N LYS A 84 6.94 0.53 -0.11
CA LYS A 84 7.49 -0.83 -0.03
C LYS A 84 6.38 -1.86 -0.23
N ILE A 85 6.73 -2.99 -0.81
CA ILE A 85 5.91 -4.20 -0.88
C ILE A 85 6.54 -5.22 0.08
N PHE A 86 5.72 -5.85 0.91
CA PHE A 86 6.12 -6.95 1.77
C PHE A 86 5.32 -8.17 1.35
N VAL A 87 5.96 -9.34 1.35
CA VAL A 87 5.32 -10.61 1.05
C VAL A 87 5.43 -11.47 2.30
N THR A 88 4.30 -12.03 2.72
CA THR A 88 4.19 -12.93 3.88
C THR A 88 3.33 -14.11 3.50
N GLU A 89 3.71 -15.29 3.98
CA GLU A 89 2.93 -16.51 3.77
C GLU A 89 1.60 -16.45 4.53
N VAL A 90 0.55 -16.99 3.91
CA VAL A 90 -0.78 -17.13 4.50
C VAL A 90 -1.10 -18.62 4.51
N LEU A 91 -1.14 -19.21 5.70
CA LEU A 91 -1.32 -20.65 5.86
C LEU A 91 -2.74 -21.11 5.50
N GLU A 92 -3.73 -20.25 5.76
CA GLU A 92 -5.13 -20.58 5.54
C GLU A 92 -5.96 -19.30 5.33
N VAL A 93 -6.96 -19.40 4.46
CA VAL A 93 -7.99 -18.39 4.24
C VAL A 93 -9.34 -19.04 4.48
N VAL A 94 -10.27 -18.31 5.10
CA VAL A 94 -11.65 -18.80 5.26
C VAL A 94 -12.62 -17.69 4.86
N ARG A 95 -13.48 -17.97 3.88
CA ARG A 95 -14.56 -17.05 3.51
C ARG A 95 -15.71 -17.20 4.49
N ILE A 96 -15.86 -16.25 5.43
CA ILE A 96 -16.88 -16.27 6.51
C ILE A 96 -18.30 -16.61 6.00
N ARG A 97 -18.71 -16.03 4.86
CA ARG A 97 -20.06 -16.21 4.32
C ARG A 97 -20.37 -17.64 3.86
N THR A 98 -19.38 -18.36 3.32
CA THR A 98 -19.59 -19.66 2.65
C THR A 98 -18.88 -20.82 3.34
N GLY A 99 -17.87 -20.53 4.17
CA GLY A 99 -16.99 -21.53 4.78
C GLY A 99 -15.95 -22.11 3.80
N GLU A 100 -15.85 -21.58 2.57
CA GLU A 100 -14.80 -21.95 1.62
C GLU A 100 -13.41 -21.65 2.20
N ARG A 101 -12.46 -22.57 1.93
CA ARG A 101 -11.05 -22.47 2.35
C ARG A 101 -10.16 -22.36 1.12
#